data_AF-T2RLY4-F1
#
_entry.id   AF-T2RLY4-F1
#
_cell.length_a   1.000
_cell.length_b   1.000
_cell.length_c   1.000
_cell.angle_alpha   90.00
_cell.angle_beta   90.00
_cell.angle_gamma   90.00
#
_symmetry.space_group_name_H-M   'P 1'
#
loop_
_entity.id
_entity.type
_entity.pdbx_description
1 polymer ?
#
loop_
_entity_poly.entity_id
_entity_poly.type
_entity_poly.pdbx_seq_one_letter_code
_entity_poly.pdbx_strand_id
1 'polypeptide(L)' 'MHHQVHKGDNLSKIARQHGVTVIILLNLNPHLRKRRHRIYVGERIRVK' A
#
# COMPACT_ATOMS: atom_id res chain seq x y z
N MET A 1 8.48 8.41 1.20
CA MET A 1 8.24 8.07 -0.23
C MET A 1 6.82 7.57 -0.41
N HIS A 2 6.19 7.81 -1.57
CA HIS A 2 4.81 7.40 -1.84
C HIS A 2 4.70 6.61 -3.14
N HIS A 3 3.87 5.57 -3.14
CA HIS A 3 3.44 4.82 -4.32
C HIS A 3 2.02 5.25 -4.68
N GLN A 4 1.78 5.61 -5.94
CA GLN A 4 0.43 5.82 -6.44
C GLN A 4 -0.12 4.47 -6.91
N VAL A 5 -1.30 4.10 -6.43
CA VAL A 5 -1.95 2.84 -6.77
C VAL A 5 -2.41 2.88 -8.22
N HIS A 6 -2.00 1.89 -9.02
CA HIS A 6 -2.47 1.72 -10.39
C HIS A 6 -3.42 0.53 -10.51
N LYS A 7 -4.14 0.44 -11.64
CA LYS A 7 -5.03 -0.71 -11.90
C LYS A 7 -4.22 -2.00 -11.87
N GLY A 8 -4.66 -2.96 -11.04
CA GLY A 8 -3.97 -4.24 -10.84
C GLY A 8 -2.90 -4.23 -9.74
N ASP A 9 -2.76 -3.12 -9.00
CA ASP A 9 -1.97 -3.11 -7.78
C ASP A 9 -2.74 -3.69 -6.59
N ASN A 10 -1.98 -4.32 -5.69
CA ASN A 10 -2.44 -4.75 -4.38
C ASN A 10 -1.32 -4.52 -3.36
N LEU A 11 -1.66 -4.53 -2.08
CA LEU A 11 -0.69 -4.27 -1.00
C LEU A 11 0.53 -5.21 -1.07
N SER A 12 0.35 -6.49 -1.40
CA SER A 12 1.44 -7.46 -1.52
C SER A 12 2.40 -7.14 -2.67
N LYS A 13 1.87 -6.73 -3.82
CA LYS A 13 2.65 -6.34 -5.01
C LYS A 13 3.42 -5.07 -4.74
N ILE A 14 2.79 -4.06 -4.14
CA ILE A 14 3.43 -2.80 -3.73
C ILE A 14 4.54 -3.09 -2.71
N ALA A 15 4.25 -3.91 -1.69
CA ALA A 15 5.23 -4.31 -0.68
C ALA A 15 6.48 -4.92 -1.31
N ARG A 16 6.29 -5.92 -2.19
CA ARG A 16 7.37 -6.60 -2.90
C ARG A 16 8.16 -5.66 -3.80
N GLN A 17 7.49 -4.78 -4.54
CA GLN A 17 8.14 -3.83 -5.45
C GLN A 17 9.02 -2.81 -4.71
N HIS A 18 8.63 -2.43 -3.49
CA HIS A 18 9.38 -1.49 -2.66
C HIS A 18 10.31 -2.16 -1.63
N GLY A 19 10.39 -3.50 -1.64
CA GLY A 19 11.24 -4.27 -0.72
C GLY A 19 10.82 -4.15 0.75
N VAL A 20 9.54 -3.88 1.01
CA VAL A 20 8.97 -3.79 2.36
C VAL A 20 7.93 -4.89 2.58
N THR A 21 7.50 -5.10 3.82
CA THR A 21 6.41 -6.04 4.12
C THR A 21 5.06 -5.32 4.10
N VAL A 22 3.99 -6.06 3.87
CA VAL A 22 2.60 -5.53 3.96
C VAL A 22 2.33 -4.95 5.36
N ILE A 23 2.92 -5.55 6.40
CA ILE A 23 2.81 -5.06 7.78
C ILE A 23 3.41 -3.65 7.90
N ILE A 24 4.59 -3.41 7.32
CA ILE A 24 5.21 -2.08 7.31
C ILE A 24 4.33 -1.07 6.57
N LEU A 25 3.78 -1.44 5.39
CA LEU A 25 2.84 -0.59 4.67
C LEU A 25 1.61 -0.24 5.51
N LEU A 26 1.04 -1.22 6.22
CA LEU A 26 -0.13 -1.00 7.07
C LEU A 26 0.19 -0.15 8.31
N ASN A 27 1.40 -0.24 8.85
CA ASN A 27 1.86 0.61 9.95
C ASN A 27 2.07 2.07 9.48
N LEU A 28 2.63 2.26 8.29
CA LEU A 28 2.80 3.59 7.69
C LEU A 28 1.48 4.22 7.22
N ASN A 29 0.46 3.39 6.97
CA ASN A 29 -0.84 3.81 6.46
C ASN A 29 -1.98 3.23 7.34
N PRO A 30 -2.16 3.72 8.58
CA PRO A 30 -3.12 3.16 9.52
C PRO A 30 -4.58 3.24 9.04
N HIS A 31 -4.91 4.18 8.16
CA HIS A 31 -6.23 4.27 7.51
C HIS A 31 -6.55 3.02 6.67
N LEU A 32 -5.54 2.35 6.10
CA LEU A 32 -5.70 1.10 5.36
C LEU A 32 -6.02 -0.09 6.29
N ARG A 33 -5.65 -0.04 7.58
CA ARG A 33 -5.96 -1.12 8.53
C ARG A 33 -7.46 -1.28 8.77
N LYS A 34 -8.26 -0.22 8.61
CA LYS A 34 -9.73 -0.28 8.68
C LYS A 34 -10.37 -0.85 7.42
N ARG A 35 -9.66 -0.79 6.28
CA ARG A 35 -10.17 -1.19 4.96
C ARG A 35 -9.49 -2.43 4.38
N ARG A 36 -8.52 -3.01 5.12
CA ARG A 36 -7.62 -4.20 4.98
C ARG A 36 -7.28 -4.73 3.58
N HIS A 37 -8.19 -4.66 2.62
CA HIS A 37 -8.09 -5.26 1.30
C HIS A 37 -8.52 -4.33 0.15
N ARG A 38 -9.01 -3.11 0.42
CA ARG A 38 -9.44 -2.17 -0.62
C ARG A 38 -8.47 -0.98 -0.70
N ILE A 39 -7.72 -0.95 -1.79
CA ILE A 39 -6.95 0.22 -2.23
C ILE A 39 -7.53 0.68 -3.56
N TYR A 40 -7.60 1.98 -3.78
CA TYR A 40 -8.24 2.55 -4.97
C TYR A 40 -7.19 3.08 -5.94
N VAL A 41 -7.45 2.95 -7.24
CA VAL A 41 -6.58 3.52 -8.27
C VAL A 41 -6.48 5.03 -8.06
N GLY A 42 -5.26 5.56 -8.09
CA GLY A 42 -4.95 6.96 -7.80
C GLY A 42 -4.64 7.27 -6.33
N GLU A 43 -4.91 6.34 -5.41
CA GLU A 43 -4.60 6.50 -3.98
C GLU A 43 -3.09 6.53 -3.74
N ARG A 44 -2.63 7.34 -2.79
CA ARG A 44 -1.21 7.48 -2.44
C ARG A 44 -0.89 6.72 -1.17
N ILE A 45 -0.11 5.65 -1.30
CA ILE A 45 0.31 4.81 -0.18
C ILE A 45 1.74 5.16 0.21
N ARG A 46 2.00 5.38 1.50
CA ARG A 46 3.34 5.64 2.03
C ARG A 46 4.13 4.33 2.12
N VAL A 47 5.30 4.27 1.50
CA VAL A 47 6.09 3.02 1.39
C VAL A 47 7.42 3.06 2.16
N LYS A 48 7.90 4.26 2.49
CA LYS A 48 9.04 4.57 3.38
C LYS A 48 8.77 5.90 4.05
#